data_AF-A0A0L6URV9-F1
#
_entry.id   AF-A0A0L6URV9-F1
#
_cell.length_a   1.000
_cell.length_b   1.000
_cell.length_c   1.000
_cell.angle_alpha   90.00
_cell.angle_beta   90.00
_cell.angle_gamma   90.00
#
_symmetry.space_group_name_H-M   'P 1'
#
loop_
_entity.id
_entity.type
_entity.pdbx_description
1 polymer ?
#
loop_
_entity_poly.entity_id
_entity_poly.type
_entity_poly.pdbx_seq_one_letter_code
_entity_poly.pdbx_strand_id
1 'polypeptide(L)' 'MTKARAIATKAQVSYMEELREIGLDFEEIKEMVEKEFPSITNPLNSSDSNFSSSSEDKEL' A
#
# COMPACT_ATOMS: atom_id res chain seq x y z
N MET A 1 2.28 -11.05 12.39
CA MET A 1 2.89 -10.13 11.41
C MET A 1 4.39 -10.08 11.62
N THR A 2 5.20 -10.45 10.62
CA THR A 2 6.66 -10.42 10.70
C THR A 2 7.15 -8.97 10.76
N LYS A 3 8.10 -8.62 11.64
CA LYS A 3 8.63 -7.25 11.83
C LYS A 3 9.03 -6.56 10.53
N ALA A 4 9.59 -7.31 9.58
CA ALA A 4 9.96 -6.81 8.25
C ALA A 4 8.77 -6.24 7.45
N ARG A 5 7.59 -6.89 7.53
CA ARG A 5 6.38 -6.40 6.85
C ARG A 5 5.92 -5.08 7.45
N ALA A 6 5.94 -4.96 8.78
CA ALA A 6 5.54 -3.71 9.45
C ALA A 6 6.47 -2.54 9.09
N ILE A 7 7.77 -2.78 8.96
CA ILE A 7 8.73 -1.76 8.52
C ILE A 7 8.47 -1.34 7.07
N ALA A 8 8.26 -2.32 6.17
CA ALA A 8 7.95 -2.05 4.77
C ALA A 8 6.64 -1.24 4.60
N THR A 9 5.57 -1.64 5.29
CA THR A 9 4.31 -0.89 5.28
C THR A 9 4.47 0.52 5.85
N LYS A 10 5.25 0.69 6.92
CA LYS A 10 5.52 2.03 7.47
C LYS A 10 6.25 2.93 6.46
N ALA A 11 7.27 2.39 5.78
CA ALA A 11 8.00 3.12 4.74
C ALA A 11 7.09 3.51 3.57
N GLN A 12 6.22 2.60 3.14
CA GLN A 12 5.24 2.86 2.08
C GLN A 12 4.26 3.98 2.46
N VAL A 13 3.75 3.99 3.69
CA VAL A 13 2.83 5.03 4.16
C VAL A 13 3.53 6.39 4.22
N SER A 14 4.74 6.47 4.78
CA SER A 14 5.50 7.73 4.82
C SER A 14 5.78 8.27 3.42
N TYR A 15 6.10 7.40 2.46
CA TYR A 15 6.28 7.80 1.06
C TYR A 15 5.00 8.38 0.45
N MET A 16 3.83 7.76 0.70
CA MET A 16 2.54 8.28 0.23
C MET A 16 2.17 9.64 0.84
N GLU A 17 2.52 9.86 2.12
CA GLU A 17 2.34 11.14 2.80
C GLU A 17 3.20 12.23 2.16
N GLU A 18 4.48 11.97 1.93
CA GLU A 18 5.39 12.91 1.26
C GLU A 18 4.89 13.29 -0.14
N LEU A 19 4.45 12.31 -0.94
CA LEU A 19 3.91 12.58 -2.29
C LEU A 19 2.62 13.41 -2.26
N ARG A 20 1.78 13.20 -1.25
CA ARG A 20 0.57 14.02 -1.04
C ARG A 20 0.93 15.44 -0.64
N GLU A 21 1.93 15.62 0.21
CA GLU A 21 2.37 16.95 0.67
C GLU A 21 2.92 17.82 -0.46
N ILE A 22 3.57 17.22 -1.46
CA ILE A 22 4.04 17.93 -2.66
C ILE A 22 2.93 18.14 -3.71
N GLY A 23 1.71 17.67 -3.43
CA GLY A 23 0.52 17.95 -4.23
C GLY A 23 0.28 17.01 -5.41
N LEU A 24 0.81 15.78 -5.39
CA LEU A 24 0.47 14.79 -6.41
C LEU A 24 -0.97 14.30 -6.25
N ASP A 25 -1.59 14.00 -7.38
CA ASP A 25 -2.89 13.37 -7.41
C ASP A 25 -2.79 11.89 -6.99
N PHE A 26 -3.90 11.36 -6.45
CA PHE A 26 -3.94 9.98 -5.95
C PHE A 26 -3.48 8.94 -6.98
N GLU A 27 -3.83 9.12 -8.26
CA GLU A 27 -3.44 8.17 -9.32
C GLU A 27 -1.92 8.21 -9.57
N GLU A 28 -1.31 9.40 -9.56
CA GLU A 28 0.15 9.55 -9.70
C GLU A 28 0.87 8.97 -8.48
N ILE A 29 0.35 9.21 -7.27
CA ILE A 29 0.88 8.62 -6.03
C ILE A 29 0.85 7.09 -6.12
N LYS A 30 -0.27 6.52 -6.57
CA LYS A 30 -0.43 5.07 -6.69
C LYS A 30 0.59 4.48 -7.67
N GLU A 31 0.79 5.09 -8.84
CA GLU A 31 1.78 4.64 -9.81
C GLU A 31 3.21 4.70 -9.24
N MET A 32 3.56 5.79 -8.55
CA MET A 32 4.86 5.94 -7.92
C MET A 32 5.09 4.91 -6.80
N VAL A 33 4.07 4.65 -5.99
CA VAL A 33 4.13 3.67 -4.89
C VAL A 33 4.28 2.25 -5.42
N GLU A 34 3.55 1.87 -6.48
CA GLU A 34 3.68 0.55 -7.10
C GLU A 34 5.08 0.33 -7.71
N LYS A 35 5.69 1.40 -8.22
CA LYS A 35 7.06 1.38 -8.77
C LYS A 35 8.13 1.26 -7.68
N GLU A 36 8.00 2.00 -6.58
CA GLU A 36 8.99 2.04 -5.49
C GLU A 36 8.84 0.85 -4.53
N PHE A 37 7.61 0.39 -4.31
CA PHE A 37 7.26 -0.74 -3.45
C PHE A 37 6.56 -1.85 -4.26
N PRO A 38 7.27 -2.50 -5.19
CA PRO A 38 6.69 -3.58 -5.97
C PRO A 38 6.24 -4.70 -5.04
N SER A 39 5.02 -5.20 -5.28
CA SER A 39 4.48 -6.30 -4.50
C SER A 39 5.38 -7.51 -4.70
N ILE A 40 5.99 -7.99 -3.62
CA ILE A 40 6.84 -9.18 -3.69
C ILE A 40 5.87 -10.35 -3.87
N THR A 41 5.64 -10.75 -5.13
CA THR A 41 4.93 -11.98 -5.45
C THR A 41 5.79 -13.12 -4.94
N ASN A 42 5.60 -13.49 -3.68
CA ASN A 42 6.13 -14.73 -3.17
C ASN A 42 5.39 -15.83 -3.95
N PRO A 43 6.06 -16.63 -4.81
CA PRO A 43 5.38 -17.63 -5.64
C PRO A 43 4.68 -18.73 -4.81
N LEU A 44 4.93 -18.75 -3.49
CA LEU A 44 4.28 -19.62 -2.51
C LEU A 44 3.10 -18.98 -1.77
N ASN A 45 2.81 -17.70 -2.02
CA ASN A 45 1.69 -16.99 -1.39
C ASN A 45 0.96 -16.14 -2.45
N SER A 46 0.33 -16.83 -3.39
CA SER A 46 -0.76 -16.29 -4.22
C SER A 46 -1.95 -15.94 -3.29
N SER A 47 -1.82 -14.86 -2.56
CA SER A 47 -2.96 -14.15 -2.00
C SER A 47 -2.86 -12.77 -2.60
N ASP A 48 -3.61 -12.57 -3.67
CA ASP A 48 -3.90 -11.28 -4.26
C ASP A 48 -4.24 -10.32 -3.11
N SER A 49 -3.30 -9.45 -2.76
CA SER A 49 -3.61 -8.23 -2.03
C SER A 49 -4.27 -7.29 -3.03
N ASN A 50 -5.48 -7.67 -3.46
CA ASN A 50 -6.43 -6.77 -4.04
C ASN A 50 -6.61 -5.65 -3.02
N PHE A 51 -6.23 -4.43 -3.39
CA PHE A 51 -6.66 -3.22 -2.73
C PHE A 51 -8.20 -3.14 -2.87
N SER A 52 -8.92 -3.93 -2.08
CA SER A 52 -10.36 -3.81 -1.94
C SER A 52 -10.62 -2.79 -0.85
N SER A 53 -10.66 -1.52 -1.24
CA SER A 53 -11.32 -0.48 -0.46
C SER A 53 -12.81 -0.83 -0.39
N SER A 54 -13.23 -1.51 0.66
CA SER A 54 -14.64 -1.68 0.99
C SER A 54 -14.84 -1.23 2.44
N SER A 55 -15.15 0.06 2.58
CA SER A 55 -15.82 0.58 3.77
C SER A 55 -17.27 0.13 3.72
N GLU A 56 -17.64 -0.86 4.51
CA GLU A 56 -19.01 -1.04 4.97
C GLU A 56 -18.98 -1.46 6.44
N ASP A 57 -18.97 -0.47 7.33
CA ASP A 57 -19.36 -0.66 8.72
C ASP A 57 -20.84 -1.04 8.75
N LYS A 58 -21.13 -2.30 9.10
CA LYS A 58 -22.47 -2.70 9.53
C LYS A 58 -22.43 -3.20 10.97
N GLU A 59 -23.20 -2.48 11.79
CA GLU A 59 -23.66 -2.74 13.15
C GLU A 59 -23.83 -4.21 13.51
N LEU A 60 -23.38 -4.57 14.73
CA LEU A 60 -24.09 -5.45 15.65
C LEU A 60 -23.93 -4.94 17.10
#